data_AF-A0A2E6CHW1-F1
#
_entry.id   AF-A0A2E6CHW1-F1
#
_cell.length_a   1.000
_cell.length_b   1.000
_cell.length_c   1.000
_cell.angle_alpha   90.00
_cell.angle_beta   90.00
_cell.angle_gamma   90.00
#
_symmetry.space_group_name_H-M   'P 1'
#
loop_
_entity.id
_entity.type
_entity.pdbx_description
1 polymer ?
#
loop_
_entity_poly.entity_id
_entity_poly.type
_entity_poly.pdbx_seq_one_letter_code
_entity_poly.pdbx_strand_id
1 'polypeptide(L)'
;MKLLRIFWALCMILLSHYTIQAETPAGMVLYFESGGEVYLLLAEHADSQRGWAAFGGGDREGETMAQTAAHKTFEETRSYFSRTDLEAKIKEQEPLIDGSYATYFAEVDFVPAQRVMNNPIPKEDDAFGERSTFAWIPYSSIEPHIKNDIEREKKYLIAPAFVPKGSVTNWLWPVWLANMRKGAIQGSLPWIDN
;
A
#
# COMPACT_ATOMS: atom_id res chain seq x y z
N MET A 1 -38.87 8.68 -43.97
CA MET A 1 -38.83 7.57 -42.97
C MET A 1 -37.48 6.85 -42.83
N LYS A 2 -36.58 6.84 -43.82
CA LYS A 2 -35.27 6.15 -43.69
C LYS A 2 -34.18 6.95 -42.95
N LEU A 3 -34.19 8.29 -43.02
CA LEU A 3 -33.19 9.15 -42.35
C LEU A 3 -33.36 9.23 -40.83
N LEU A 4 -34.59 9.11 -40.30
CA LEU A 4 -34.83 9.19 -38.86
C LEU A 4 -34.31 7.97 -38.10
N ARG A 5 -34.21 6.80 -38.75
CA ARG A 5 -33.71 5.56 -38.14
C ARG A 5 -32.18 5.51 -38.03
N ILE A 6 -31.47 6.22 -38.91
CA ILE A 6 -30.00 6.29 -38.91
C ILE A 6 -29.51 7.20 -37.78
N PHE A 7 -30.27 8.24 -37.45
CA PHE A 7 -29.93 9.17 -36.36
C PHE A 7 -30.00 8.51 -34.97
N TRP A 8 -30.96 7.61 -34.74
CA TRP A 8 -31.07 6.85 -33.49
C TRP A 8 -29.99 5.78 -33.32
N ALA A 9 -29.50 5.19 -34.42
CA ALA A 9 -28.42 4.21 -34.38
C ALA A 9 -27.05 4.85 -34.04
N LEU A 10 -26.81 6.10 -34.45
CA LEU A 10 -25.58 6.83 -34.10
C LEU A 10 -25.54 7.27 -32.62
N CYS A 11 -26.66 7.66 -32.04
CA CYS A 11 -26.72 8.02 -30.61
C CYS A 11 -26.47 6.82 -29.68
N MET A 12 -26.80 5.59 -30.10
CA MET A 12 -26.55 4.37 -29.31
C MET A 12 -25.08 3.93 -29.33
N ILE A 13 -24.33 4.21 -30.41
CA ILE A 13 -22.90 3.86 -30.52
C ILE A 13 -22.00 4.85 -29.75
N LEU A 14 -22.46 6.10 -29.59
CA LEU A 14 -21.76 7.12 -28.79
C LEU A 14 -21.92 6.96 -27.26
N LEU A 15 -22.79 6.05 -26.80
CA LEU A 15 -23.04 5.79 -25.37
C LEU A 15 -22.33 4.55 -24.81
N SER A 16 -21.57 3.80 -25.62
CA SER A 16 -21.03 2.48 -25.21
C SER A 16 -19.51 2.43 -24.99
N HIS A 17 -18.85 3.56 -24.76
CA HIS A 17 -17.41 3.58 -24.46
C HIS A 17 -17.16 4.19 -23.08
N TYR A 18 -17.80 3.63 -22.04
CA TYR A 18 -17.22 3.70 -20.71
C TYR A 18 -16.04 2.73 -20.70
N THR A 19 -14.88 3.20 -21.13
CA THR A 19 -13.63 2.55 -20.73
C THR A 19 -13.55 2.72 -19.23
N ILE A 20 -13.83 1.66 -18.48
CA ILE A 20 -13.56 1.62 -17.04
C ILE A 20 -12.04 1.53 -16.92
N GLN A 21 -11.39 2.67 -17.08
CA GLN A 21 -9.96 2.80 -16.85
C GLN A 21 -9.75 2.56 -15.36
N ALA A 22 -8.84 1.66 -15.02
CA ALA A 22 -8.46 1.46 -13.64
C ALA A 22 -7.93 2.79 -13.07
N GLU A 23 -8.36 3.12 -11.84
CA GLU A 23 -8.33 4.51 -11.38
C GLU A 23 -6.89 4.98 -11.16
N THR A 24 -6.11 4.30 -10.30
CA THR A 24 -4.68 4.55 -10.07
C THR A 24 -4.02 3.42 -9.25
N PRO A 25 -2.68 3.27 -9.31
CA PRO A 25 -1.90 2.50 -8.35
C PRO A 25 -2.20 2.89 -6.90
N ALA A 26 -2.28 1.90 -6.01
CA ALA A 26 -2.64 2.14 -4.62
C ALA A 26 -2.00 1.13 -3.65
N GLY A 27 -2.02 1.49 -2.36
CA GLY A 27 -1.47 0.67 -1.29
C GLY A 27 -2.03 1.00 0.08
N MET A 28 -1.57 0.23 1.06
CA MET A 28 -2.02 0.33 2.44
C MET A 28 -0.86 0.26 3.43
N VAL A 29 -0.89 1.16 4.40
CA VAL A 29 -0.06 1.05 5.61
C VAL A 29 -0.90 0.34 6.67
N LEU A 30 -0.50 -0.88 7.00
CA LEU A 30 -1.07 -1.63 8.12
C LEU A 30 -0.38 -1.18 9.41
N TYR A 31 -1.16 -0.80 10.40
CA TYR A 31 -0.63 -0.35 11.69
C TYR A 31 -1.41 -0.92 12.87
N PHE A 32 -0.79 -0.92 14.04
CA PHE A 32 -1.48 -1.11 15.31
C PHE A 32 -0.88 -0.18 16.36
N GLU A 33 -1.67 0.13 17.40
CA GLU A 33 -1.22 0.94 18.52
C GLU A 33 -1.04 0.10 19.77
N SER A 34 0.03 0.35 20.53
CA SER A 34 0.25 -0.29 21.82
C SER A 34 1.16 0.57 22.68
N GLY A 35 0.73 0.81 23.93
CA GLY A 35 1.55 1.56 24.90
C GLY A 35 1.85 3.01 24.50
N GLY A 36 0.99 3.64 23.69
CA GLY A 36 1.21 5.00 23.17
C GLY A 36 2.21 5.07 22.01
N GLU A 37 2.57 3.93 21.41
CA GLU A 37 3.40 3.84 20.21
C GLU A 37 2.59 3.23 19.06
N VAL A 38 2.89 3.68 17.84
CA VAL A 38 2.32 3.15 16.60
C VAL A 38 3.35 2.25 15.95
N TYR A 39 2.93 1.06 15.52
CA TYR A 39 3.79 0.12 14.84
C TYR A 39 3.27 -0.11 13.43
N LEU A 40 4.17 0.03 12.44
CA LEU A 40 3.84 -0.16 11.04
C LEU A 40 4.35 -1.53 10.57
N LEU A 41 3.49 -2.33 9.92
CA LEU A 41 3.94 -3.57 9.30
C LEU A 41 4.63 -3.22 7.98
N LEU A 42 5.94 -3.42 7.95
CA LEU A 42 6.74 -3.20 6.75
C LEU A 42 7.34 -4.52 6.29
N ALA A 43 7.61 -4.59 4.99
CA ALA A 43 8.28 -5.73 4.38
C ALA A 43 9.38 -5.31 3.42
N GLU A 44 10.44 -6.10 3.41
CA GLU A 44 11.51 -6.01 2.43
C GLU A 44 10.99 -6.43 1.05
N HIS A 45 11.29 -5.65 0.02
CA HIS A 45 11.08 -6.09 -1.36
C HIS A 45 12.03 -7.24 -1.71
N ALA A 46 11.47 -8.38 -2.11
CA ALA A 46 12.24 -9.54 -2.54
C ALA A 46 13.07 -9.22 -3.80
N ASP A 47 14.26 -9.81 -3.89
CA ASP A 47 15.17 -9.73 -5.05
C ASP A 47 15.44 -8.31 -5.56
N SER A 48 15.41 -7.33 -4.65
CA SER A 48 15.51 -5.91 -4.96
C SER A 48 16.41 -5.16 -3.99
N GLN A 49 16.88 -3.98 -4.41
CA GLN A 49 17.59 -3.02 -3.57
C GLN A 49 16.71 -1.84 -3.14
N ARG A 50 15.39 -1.89 -3.43
CA ARG A 50 14.43 -0.85 -3.02
C ARG A 50 14.40 -0.65 -1.51
N GLY A 51 14.62 -1.70 -0.73
CA GLY A 51 14.52 -1.67 0.73
C GLY A 51 13.11 -2.03 1.21
N TRP A 52 12.75 -1.52 2.37
CA TRP A 52 11.52 -1.84 3.09
C TRP A 52 10.42 -0.80 2.87
N ALA A 53 9.18 -1.25 2.74
CA ALA A 53 8.02 -0.38 2.62
C ALA A 53 6.76 -1.08 3.13
N ALA A 54 5.65 -0.32 3.18
CA ALA A 54 4.33 -0.91 3.26
C ALA A 54 3.92 -1.53 1.91
N PHE A 55 2.66 -1.94 1.80
CA PHE A 55 2.17 -2.78 0.72
C PHE A 55 1.45 -1.97 -0.35
N GLY A 56 1.58 -2.37 -1.61
CA GLY A 56 0.85 -1.73 -2.70
C GLY A 56 1.57 -1.76 -4.03
N GLY A 57 0.82 -1.50 -5.10
CA GLY A 57 1.32 -1.62 -6.45
C GLY A 57 0.34 -1.13 -7.50
N GLY A 58 0.52 -1.61 -8.73
CA GLY A 58 -0.34 -1.27 -9.86
C GLY A 58 -1.76 -1.78 -9.70
N ASP A 59 -2.67 -1.06 -10.32
CA ASP A 59 -4.09 -1.36 -10.46
C ASP A 59 -4.37 -2.44 -11.51
N ARG A 60 -5.52 -3.11 -11.38
CA ARG A 60 -6.08 -4.00 -12.40
C ARG A 60 -7.32 -3.37 -13.03
N GLU A 61 -7.58 -3.71 -14.30
CA GLU A 61 -8.74 -3.20 -15.04
C GLU A 61 -10.05 -3.36 -14.24
N GLY A 62 -10.75 -2.26 -14.01
CA GLY A 62 -12.02 -2.26 -13.27
C GLY A 62 -11.92 -2.12 -11.75
N GLU A 63 -10.72 -2.09 -11.15
CA GLU A 63 -10.57 -1.83 -9.71
C GLU A 63 -10.62 -0.33 -9.38
N THR A 64 -11.37 0.01 -8.32
CA THR A 64 -11.26 1.31 -7.64
C THR A 64 -9.95 1.40 -6.85
N MET A 65 -9.54 2.60 -6.47
CA MET A 65 -8.33 2.80 -5.65
C MET A 65 -8.32 1.97 -4.35
N ALA A 66 -9.46 1.90 -3.64
CA ALA A 66 -9.58 1.13 -2.40
C ALA A 66 -9.44 -0.38 -2.66
N GLN A 67 -10.06 -0.87 -3.73
CA GLN A 67 -9.94 -2.27 -4.14
C GLN A 67 -8.49 -2.61 -4.50
N THR A 68 -7.81 -1.77 -5.29
CA THR A 68 -6.38 -1.94 -5.61
C THR A 68 -5.53 -2.01 -4.33
N ALA A 69 -5.73 -1.08 -3.39
CA ALA A 69 -4.96 -1.04 -2.14
C ALA A 69 -5.14 -2.32 -1.31
N ALA A 70 -6.38 -2.76 -1.11
CA ALA A 70 -6.69 -3.97 -0.35
C ALA A 70 -6.19 -5.23 -1.06
N HIS A 71 -6.34 -5.30 -2.38
CA HIS A 71 -5.90 -6.41 -3.20
C HIS A 71 -4.38 -6.57 -3.21
N LYS A 72 -3.61 -5.50 -3.46
CA LYS A 72 -2.14 -5.53 -3.39
C LYS A 72 -1.64 -5.85 -1.99
N THR A 73 -2.30 -5.33 -0.96
CA THR A 73 -1.97 -5.66 0.43
C THR A 73 -2.25 -7.13 0.74
N PHE A 74 -3.36 -7.68 0.24
CA PHE A 74 -3.66 -9.11 0.35
C PHE A 74 -2.59 -9.97 -0.33
N GLU A 75 -2.18 -9.65 -1.55
CA GLU A 75 -1.10 -10.36 -2.25
C GLU A 75 0.21 -10.31 -1.46
N GLU A 76 0.69 -9.09 -1.16
CA GLU A 76 2.01 -8.86 -0.58
C GLU A 76 2.12 -9.26 0.91
N THR A 77 0.99 -9.43 1.60
CA THR A 77 0.92 -10.05 2.94
C THR A 77 0.70 -11.56 2.88
N ARG A 78 0.94 -12.17 1.72
CA ARG A 78 0.83 -13.61 1.47
C ARG A 78 -0.56 -14.15 1.74
N SER A 79 -1.63 -13.39 1.51
CA SER A 79 -3.02 -13.69 1.88
C SER A 79 -3.33 -13.78 3.38
N TYR A 80 -2.40 -13.41 4.27
CA TYR A 80 -2.65 -13.48 5.72
C TYR A 80 -3.80 -12.56 6.14
N PHE A 81 -3.81 -11.33 5.65
CA PHE A 81 -4.92 -10.41 5.84
C PHE A 81 -5.91 -10.56 4.70
N SER A 82 -7.16 -10.87 5.01
CA SER A 82 -8.24 -11.04 4.03
C SER A 82 -8.47 -9.75 3.23
N ARG A 83 -8.57 -9.87 1.90
CA ARG A 83 -8.93 -8.74 1.01
C ARG A 83 -10.23 -8.08 1.45
N THR A 84 -11.26 -8.85 1.77
CA THR A 84 -12.58 -8.32 2.17
C THR A 84 -12.51 -7.52 3.47
N ASP A 85 -11.72 -7.99 4.44
CA ASP A 85 -11.58 -7.28 5.72
C ASP A 85 -10.77 -5.99 5.54
N LEU A 86 -9.74 -6.03 4.68
CA LEU A 86 -8.96 -4.85 4.31
C LEU A 86 -9.84 -3.80 3.60
N GLU A 87 -10.65 -4.19 2.61
CA GLU A 87 -11.59 -3.29 1.93
C GLU A 87 -12.59 -2.68 2.92
N ALA A 88 -13.12 -3.48 3.85
CA ALA A 88 -14.06 -2.99 4.86
C ALA A 88 -13.43 -1.94 5.78
N LYS A 89 -12.15 -2.09 6.14
CA LYS A 89 -11.41 -1.15 7.01
C LYS A 89 -11.19 0.23 6.39
N ILE A 90 -11.14 0.32 5.05
CA ILE A 90 -10.81 1.56 4.34
C ILE A 90 -11.98 2.12 3.53
N LYS A 91 -13.16 1.48 3.59
CA LYS A 91 -14.31 1.76 2.73
C LYS A 91 -14.74 3.24 2.70
N GLU A 92 -14.60 3.93 3.82
CA GLU A 92 -15.02 5.34 3.99
C GLU A 92 -13.83 6.29 4.17
N GLN A 93 -12.60 5.80 3.98
CA GLN A 93 -11.41 6.64 4.05
C GLN A 93 -11.20 7.37 2.73
N GLU A 94 -10.86 8.65 2.82
CA GLU A 94 -10.19 9.34 1.73
C GLU A 94 -8.69 8.99 1.77
N PRO A 95 -8.09 8.48 0.68
CA PRO A 95 -6.68 8.14 0.68
C PRO A 95 -5.79 9.39 0.68
N LEU A 96 -4.59 9.24 1.22
CA LEU A 96 -3.50 10.17 0.93
C LEU A 96 -3.06 9.99 -0.53
N ILE A 97 -3.28 11.02 -1.36
CA ILE A 97 -2.85 11.02 -2.76
C ILE A 97 -1.46 11.64 -2.89
N ASP A 98 -0.50 10.91 -3.49
CA ASP A 98 0.77 11.47 -3.96
C ASP A 98 1.04 11.17 -5.43
N GLY A 99 1.06 12.22 -6.25
CA GLY A 99 1.04 12.08 -7.71
C GLY A 99 -0.17 11.25 -8.15
N SER A 100 0.10 10.09 -8.74
CA SER A 100 -0.89 9.11 -9.17
C SER A 100 -0.98 7.90 -8.24
N TYR A 101 -0.52 7.99 -6.99
CA TYR A 101 -0.53 6.88 -6.04
C TYR A 101 -1.41 7.19 -4.84
N ALA A 102 -2.34 6.29 -4.52
CA ALA A 102 -3.22 6.41 -3.35
C ALA A 102 -2.73 5.55 -2.18
N THR A 103 -2.59 6.14 -1.00
CA THR A 103 -2.21 5.43 0.23
C THR A 103 -3.36 5.45 1.24
N TYR A 104 -3.79 4.26 1.66
CA TYR A 104 -4.75 4.08 2.76
C TYR A 104 -4.04 3.66 4.04
N PHE A 105 -4.71 3.84 5.18
CA PHE A 105 -4.17 3.46 6.48
C PHE A 105 -5.17 2.56 7.20
N ALA A 106 -4.79 1.32 7.50
CA ALA A 106 -5.68 0.39 8.18
C ALA A 106 -5.09 -0.05 9.51
N GLU A 107 -5.83 0.24 10.58
CA GLU A 107 -5.55 -0.32 11.89
C GLU A 107 -5.93 -1.81 11.88
N VAL A 108 -5.02 -2.67 12.34
CA VAL A 108 -5.20 -4.12 12.41
C VAL A 108 -4.82 -4.64 13.79
N ASP A 109 -5.36 -5.79 14.16
CA ASP A 109 -4.91 -6.46 15.38
C ASP A 109 -3.44 -6.87 15.26
N PHE A 110 -2.71 -6.76 16.37
CA PHE A 110 -1.33 -7.24 16.43
C PHE A 110 -1.26 -8.73 16.13
N VAL A 111 -0.37 -9.08 15.21
CA VAL A 111 0.01 -10.45 14.90
C VAL A 111 1.52 -10.54 14.82
N PRO A 112 2.19 -11.61 15.28
CA PRO A 112 3.63 -11.75 15.05
C PRO A 112 3.93 -11.69 13.56
N ALA A 113 4.90 -10.86 13.13
CA ALA A 113 5.25 -10.71 11.72
C ALA A 113 5.64 -12.05 11.05
N GLN A 114 6.19 -12.99 11.84
CA GLN A 114 6.48 -14.36 11.41
C GLN A 114 5.23 -15.14 10.99
N ARG A 115 4.04 -14.82 11.52
CA ARG A 115 2.79 -15.44 11.05
C ARG A 115 2.43 -15.00 9.65
N VAL A 116 2.62 -13.71 9.33
CA VAL A 116 2.43 -13.18 7.97
C VAL A 116 3.47 -13.79 7.03
N MET A 117 4.75 -13.74 7.43
CA MET A 117 5.86 -14.27 6.65
C MET A 117 5.72 -15.77 6.38
N ASN A 118 5.26 -16.56 7.34
CA ASN A 118 5.13 -18.01 7.19
C ASN A 118 3.78 -18.43 6.59
N ASN A 119 2.90 -17.49 6.24
CA ASN A 119 1.67 -17.86 5.55
C ASN A 119 2.01 -18.43 4.16
N PRO A 120 1.45 -19.58 3.77
CA PRO A 120 1.80 -20.22 2.52
C PRO A 120 1.53 -19.31 1.32
N ILE A 121 2.53 -19.16 0.45
CA ILE A 121 2.37 -18.50 -0.84
C ILE A 121 1.54 -19.44 -1.76
N PRO A 122 0.46 -18.95 -2.39
CA PRO A 122 -0.23 -19.69 -3.43
C PRO A 122 0.75 -20.10 -4.55
N LYS A 123 0.74 -21.39 -4.95
CA LYS A 123 1.82 -22.01 -5.75
C LYS A 123 2.08 -21.40 -7.15
N GLU A 124 1.17 -20.56 -7.65
CA GLU A 124 1.15 -20.14 -9.05
C GLU A 124 1.07 -18.61 -9.22
N ASP A 125 1.33 -17.84 -8.17
CA ASP A 125 1.22 -16.38 -8.21
C ASP A 125 2.46 -15.72 -7.61
N ASP A 126 3.27 -15.11 -8.48
CA ASP A 126 4.51 -14.42 -8.13
C ASP A 126 4.28 -13.12 -7.35
N ALA A 127 3.09 -12.52 -7.46
CA ALA A 127 2.73 -11.32 -6.71
C ALA A 127 2.80 -11.54 -5.19
N PHE A 128 2.49 -12.75 -4.73
CA PHE A 128 2.58 -13.13 -3.31
C PHE A 128 4.03 -13.34 -2.83
N GLY A 129 4.99 -13.42 -3.77
CA GLY A 129 6.42 -13.54 -3.53
C GLY A 129 7.18 -12.21 -3.51
N GLU A 130 6.53 -11.08 -3.83
CA GLU A 130 7.18 -9.76 -3.95
C GLU A 130 7.81 -9.26 -2.63
N ARG A 131 7.44 -9.86 -1.50
CA ARG A 131 7.92 -9.53 -0.14
C ARG A 131 8.63 -10.71 0.53
N SER A 132 9.82 -10.48 1.06
CA SER A 132 10.67 -11.52 1.66
C SER A 132 10.56 -11.61 3.18
N THR A 133 10.91 -10.53 3.88
CA THR A 133 10.95 -10.45 5.35
C THR A 133 10.01 -9.36 5.85
N PHE A 134 9.41 -9.57 7.03
CA PHE A 134 8.35 -8.72 7.59
C PHE A 134 8.71 -8.32 9.02
N ALA A 135 8.39 -7.09 9.40
CA ALA A 135 8.59 -6.59 10.76
C ALA A 135 7.58 -5.50 11.11
N TRP A 136 7.20 -5.46 12.38
CA TRP A 136 6.55 -4.30 12.98
C TRP A 136 7.62 -3.30 13.38
N ILE A 137 7.63 -2.15 12.72
CA ILE A 137 8.62 -1.09 12.93
C ILE A 137 7.92 0.07 13.65
N PRO A 138 8.40 0.52 14.81
CA PRO A 138 7.77 1.62 15.53
C PRO A 138 7.90 2.90 14.72
N TYR A 139 6.81 3.66 14.63
CA TYR A 139 6.76 4.92 13.90
C TYR A 139 7.77 5.93 14.44
N SER A 140 8.01 5.96 15.76
CA SER A 140 9.07 6.79 16.36
C SER A 140 10.48 6.56 15.80
N SER A 141 10.76 5.37 15.22
CA SER A 141 12.04 5.10 14.54
C SER A 141 12.08 5.62 13.09
N ILE A 142 10.91 5.90 12.51
CA ILE A 142 10.73 6.40 11.14
C ILE A 142 10.56 7.92 11.13
N GLU A 143 9.86 8.46 12.13
CA GLU A 143 9.51 9.87 12.27
C GLU A 143 10.69 10.84 12.06
N PRO A 144 11.90 10.60 12.61
CA PRO A 144 13.04 11.49 12.37
C PRO A 144 13.43 11.63 10.90
N HIS A 145 13.19 10.59 10.09
CA HIS A 145 13.56 10.58 8.68
C HIS A 145 12.62 11.42 7.81
N ILE A 146 11.36 11.56 8.22
CA ILE A 146 10.32 12.30 7.47
C ILE A 146 10.20 13.77 7.90
N LYS A 147 10.99 14.22 8.88
CA LYS A 147 11.04 15.64 9.29
C LYS A 147 11.69 16.56 8.25
N ASN A 148 12.51 15.99 7.36
CA ASN A 148 13.22 16.70 6.30
C ASN A 148 12.84 16.15 4.93
N ASP A 149 13.25 16.82 3.87
CA ASP A 149 13.02 16.33 2.50
C ASP A 149 13.69 14.98 2.26
N ILE A 150 13.02 14.15 1.45
CA ILE A 150 13.48 12.80 1.15
C ILE A 150 14.35 12.80 -0.11
N GLU A 151 15.60 12.41 0.06
CA GLU A 151 16.59 12.24 -0.99
C GLU A 151 16.46 10.84 -1.60
N ARG A 152 16.15 10.76 -2.90
CA ARG A 152 15.85 9.49 -3.58
C ARG A 152 16.97 8.44 -3.51
N GLU A 153 18.22 8.87 -3.51
CA GLU A 153 19.40 7.97 -3.52
C GLU A 153 19.92 7.64 -2.12
N LYS A 154 19.36 8.26 -1.07
CA LYS A 154 19.79 8.06 0.31
C LYS A 154 19.18 6.81 0.90
N LYS A 155 19.99 6.06 1.66
CA LYS A 155 19.54 4.91 2.45
C LYS A 155 19.10 5.39 3.84
N TYR A 156 17.80 5.34 4.09
CA TYR A 156 17.22 5.67 5.39
C TYR A 156 17.19 4.44 6.27
N LEU A 157 18.20 4.27 7.12
CA LEU A 157 18.41 3.05 7.88
C LEU A 157 17.28 2.79 8.88
N ILE A 158 16.85 1.54 8.93
CA ILE A 158 16.00 0.99 9.99
C ILE A 158 16.89 0.68 11.18
N ALA A 159 16.44 0.98 12.39
CA ALA A 159 17.20 0.65 13.59
C ALA A 159 17.46 -0.89 13.63
N PRO A 160 18.71 -1.34 13.87
CA PRO A 160 19.07 -2.76 13.73
C PRO A 160 18.23 -3.73 14.57
N ALA A 161 17.65 -3.26 15.69
CA ALA A 161 16.79 -4.05 16.54
C ALA A 161 15.48 -4.52 15.84
N PHE A 162 15.05 -3.84 14.79
CA PHE A 162 13.82 -4.15 14.05
C PHE A 162 14.06 -4.85 12.71
N VAL A 163 15.33 -5.08 12.32
CA VAL A 163 15.67 -5.78 11.07
C VAL A 163 15.82 -7.28 11.38
N PRO A 164 14.92 -8.15 10.89
CA PRO A 164 15.00 -9.58 11.14
C PRO A 164 16.28 -10.20 10.55
N LYS A 165 16.72 -11.32 11.13
CA LYS A 165 17.77 -12.13 10.51
C LYS A 165 17.29 -12.67 9.16
N GLY A 166 18.16 -12.64 8.17
CA GLY A 166 17.86 -13.11 6.81
C GLY A 166 17.43 -12.01 5.83
N SER A 167 17.22 -10.77 6.31
CA SER A 167 17.00 -9.62 5.43
C SER A 167 18.26 -9.23 4.66
N VAL A 168 18.09 -8.83 3.41
CA VAL A 168 19.18 -8.44 2.49
C VAL A 168 19.52 -6.95 2.59
N THR A 169 18.53 -6.15 2.96
CA THR A 169 18.53 -4.70 3.07
C THR A 169 18.10 -4.27 4.48
N ASN A 170 18.51 -3.09 4.89
CA ASN A 170 18.20 -2.52 6.21
C ASN A 170 17.82 -1.04 6.14
N TRP A 171 17.25 -0.61 5.01
CA TRP A 171 16.80 0.77 4.78
C TRP A 171 15.36 0.80 4.29
N LEU A 172 14.67 1.89 4.61
CA LEU A 172 13.35 2.22 4.09
C LEU A 172 13.46 2.64 2.63
N TRP A 173 12.46 2.30 1.83
CA TRP A 173 12.37 2.70 0.44
C TRP A 173 12.05 4.20 0.36
N PRO A 174 12.90 5.04 -0.28
CA PRO A 174 12.71 6.50 -0.26
C PRO A 174 11.40 6.98 -0.88
N VAL A 175 10.86 6.27 -1.87
CA VAL A 175 9.56 6.63 -2.48
C VAL A 175 8.42 6.47 -1.47
N TRP A 176 8.36 5.33 -0.78
CA TRP A 176 7.38 5.12 0.27
C TRP A 176 7.55 6.11 1.42
N LEU A 177 8.80 6.40 1.80
CA LEU A 177 9.11 7.35 2.86
C LEU A 177 8.66 8.78 2.51
N ALA A 178 8.75 9.18 1.23
CA ALA A 178 8.24 10.44 0.74
C ALA A 178 6.71 10.54 0.88
N ASN A 179 5.97 9.46 0.60
CA ASN A 179 4.53 9.40 0.84
C ASN A 179 4.21 9.59 2.33
N MET A 180 4.91 8.87 3.23
CA MET A 180 4.72 9.03 4.68
C MET A 180 4.99 10.44 5.16
N ARG A 181 6.05 11.08 4.63
CA ARG A 181 6.35 12.49 4.90
C ARG A 181 5.23 13.40 4.44
N LYS A 182 4.67 13.19 3.24
CA LYS A 182 3.54 13.98 2.76
C LYS A 182 2.35 13.88 3.71
N GLY A 183 2.05 12.67 4.18
CA GLY A 183 1.01 12.46 5.18
C GLY A 183 1.26 13.21 6.48
N ALA A 184 2.51 13.19 6.96
CA ALA A 184 2.89 13.93 8.16
C ALA A 184 2.74 15.45 8.01
N ILE A 185 3.13 16.02 6.86
CA ILE A 185 2.93 17.45 6.58
C ILE A 185 1.45 17.82 6.49
N GLN A 186 0.63 16.94 5.92
CA GLN A 186 -0.79 17.20 5.71
C GLN A 186 -1.66 16.90 6.93
N GLY A 187 -1.10 16.35 8.01
CA GLY A 187 -1.87 15.89 9.17
C GLY A 187 -2.81 14.73 8.83
N SER A 188 -2.48 13.93 7.81
CA SER A 188 -3.32 12.84 7.32
C SER A 188 -2.86 11.45 7.77
N LEU A 189 -1.77 11.37 8.56
CA LEU A 189 -1.44 10.13 9.27
C LEU A 189 -2.44 9.96 10.42
N PRO A 190 -3.18 8.84 10.51
CA PRO A 190 -4.27 8.69 11.49
C PRO A 190 -3.85 8.84 12.96
N TRP A 191 -2.57 8.63 13.24
CA TRP A 191 -1.99 8.65 14.58
C TRP A 191 -1.27 9.95 14.94
N ILE A 192 -1.28 10.96 14.06
CA ILE A 192 -0.85 12.30 14.42
C ILE A 192 -2.09 13.03 14.95
N ASP A 193 -2.08 13.34 16.25
CA ASP A 193 -3.08 14.23 16.84
C ASP A 193 -3.06 15.58 16.10
N ASN A 194 -4.22 16.00 15.57
CA ASN A 194 -4.42 17.32 14.96
C ASN A 194 -4.64 18.42 16.01
#